data_AF-A0A6P0F5T3-F1
#
_entry.id   AF-A0A6P0F5T3-F1
#
_cell.length_a   1.000
_cell.length_b   1.000
_cell.length_c   1.000
_cell.angle_alpha   90.00
_cell.angle_beta   90.00
_cell.angle_gamma   90.00
#
_symmetry.space_group_name_H-M   'P 1'
#
loop_
_entity.id
_entity.type
_entity.pdbx_description
1 polymer ?
#
loop_
_entity_poly.entity_id
_entity_poly.type
_entity_poly.pdbx_seq_one_letter_code
_entity_poly.pdbx_strand_id
1 'polypeptide(L)'
;MDREEQAAAAEPKPPEDQDDTRAALANQIFTRLGGGMAGPGKRGREHKGDRVLTQSRPHRVIVERVDQEAAAVGMTRSDFIALCLARQLNLEQFAPVVPAQNGQEVLPLGRTA
;
A
#
# COMPACT_ATOMS: atom_id res chain seq x y z
N MET A 1 5.60 -15.40 65.33
CA MET A 1 5.72 -16.58 64.49
C MET A 1 4.57 -16.57 63.51
N ASP A 2 4.66 -16.64 62.19
CA ASP A 2 5.75 -16.52 61.22
C ASP A 2 5.06 -16.62 59.84
N ARG A 3 5.61 -15.90 58.85
CA ARG A 3 5.48 -16.06 57.38
C ARG A 3 4.19 -15.56 56.70
N GLU A 4 4.30 -14.46 55.95
CA GLU A 4 4.76 -14.38 54.53
C GLU A 4 3.69 -14.97 53.59
N GLU A 5 2.95 -14.11 52.89
CA GLU A 5 3.33 -13.61 51.56
C GLU A 5 3.26 -14.74 50.52
N GLN A 6 2.21 -14.72 49.70
CA GLN A 6 2.36 -14.94 48.26
C GLN A 6 1.12 -14.48 47.50
N ALA A 7 1.26 -13.27 46.95
CA ALA A 7 0.59 -12.88 45.72
C ALA A 7 1.15 -13.73 44.57
N ALA A 8 0.28 -14.23 43.70
CA ALA A 8 0.64 -14.58 42.33
C ALA A 8 -0.62 -14.49 41.47
N ALA A 9 -0.85 -13.30 40.92
CA ALA A 9 -1.73 -13.11 39.79
C ALA A 9 -1.21 -13.98 38.64
N ALA A 10 -1.98 -15.00 38.25
CA ALA A 10 -1.71 -15.75 37.04
C ALA A 10 -2.06 -14.87 35.83
N GLU A 11 -1.05 -14.22 35.27
CA GLU A 11 -1.13 -13.58 33.96
C GLU A 11 -1.49 -14.64 32.90
N PRO A 12 -2.50 -14.43 32.04
CA PRO A 12 -2.72 -15.31 30.90
C PRO A 12 -1.59 -15.08 29.88
N LYS A 13 -0.78 -16.12 29.66
CA LYS A 13 0.20 -16.15 28.57
C LYS A 13 -0.50 -15.89 27.21
N PRO A 14 0.10 -15.08 26.32
CA PRO A 14 -0.44 -14.89 24.98
C PRO A 14 -0.31 -16.20 24.17
N PRO A 15 -1.24 -16.49 23.25
CA PRO A 15 -1.09 -17.60 22.33
C PRO A 15 -0.03 -17.25 21.28
N GLU A 16 1.21 -17.71 21.50
CA GLU A 16 2.20 -17.95 20.45
C GLU A 16 1.70 -19.16 19.64
N ASP A 17 1.28 -18.96 18.38
CA ASP A 17 1.19 -19.98 17.30
C ASP A 17 0.39 -19.50 16.06
N GLN A 18 0.30 -18.18 15.79
CA GLN A 18 -0.43 -17.67 14.62
C GLN A 18 0.44 -17.30 13.42
N ASP A 19 1.77 -17.27 13.57
CA ASP A 19 2.67 -16.81 12.50
C ASP A 19 3.14 -17.95 11.57
N ASP A 20 3.21 -19.18 12.06
CA ASP A 20 3.73 -20.32 11.30
C ASP A 20 2.79 -20.79 10.17
N THR A 21 1.48 -20.62 10.35
CA THR A 21 0.48 -21.03 9.34
C THR A 21 0.45 -20.10 8.13
N ARG A 22 0.75 -18.81 8.30
CA ARG A 22 0.86 -17.82 7.20
C ARG A 22 2.13 -18.01 6.37
N ALA A 23 3.26 -18.27 7.03
CA ALA A 23 4.54 -18.50 6.36
C ALA A 23 4.53 -19.80 5.52
N ALA A 24 3.87 -20.85 6.01
CA ALA A 24 3.77 -22.12 5.30
C ALA A 24 2.94 -22.05 4.01
N LEU A 25 1.85 -21.27 4.00
CA LEU A 25 1.00 -21.07 2.82
C LEU A 25 1.72 -20.29 1.69
N ALA A 26 2.54 -19.31 2.04
CA ALA A 26 3.31 -18.54 1.06
C ALA A 26 4.35 -19.41 0.33
N ASN A 27 5.00 -20.34 1.03
CA ASN A 27 6.01 -21.23 0.46
C ASN A 27 5.41 -22.34 -0.44
N GLN A 28 4.17 -22.75 -0.19
CA GLN A 28 3.46 -23.73 -1.04
C GLN A 28 3.04 -23.16 -2.41
N ILE A 29 2.78 -21.85 -2.49
CA ILE A 29 2.42 -21.20 -3.75
C ILE A 29 3.66 -21.05 -4.65
N PHE A 30 4.82 -20.73 -4.07
CA PHE A 30 6.06 -20.49 -4.82
C PHE A 30 6.64 -21.78 -5.46
N THR A 31 6.41 -22.95 -4.84
CA THR A 31 6.94 -24.23 -5.33
C THR A 31 6.14 -24.85 -6.48
N ARG A 32 4.90 -24.41 -6.73
CA ARG A 32 4.04 -24.97 -7.80
C ARG A 32 4.21 -24.32 -9.19
N LEU A 33 4.95 -23.21 -9.33
CA LEU A 33 5.00 -22.42 -10.58
C LEU A 33 6.41 -22.27 -11.17
N GLY A 34 7.22 -23.33 -11.14
CA GLY A 34 8.44 -23.42 -11.96
C GLY A 34 9.63 -22.67 -11.39
N GLY A 35 10.32 -23.31 -10.43
CA GLY A 35 11.65 -22.90 -10.01
C GLY A 35 12.68 -23.21 -11.11
N GLY A 36 13.14 -22.17 -11.81
CA GLY A 36 14.27 -22.29 -12.72
C GLY A 36 14.54 -21.00 -13.47
N MET A 37 15.73 -20.42 -13.26
CA MET A 37 16.30 -19.26 -13.97
C MET A 37 16.04 -17.85 -13.42
N ALA A 38 16.38 -17.63 -12.15
CA ALA A 38 16.86 -16.31 -11.73
C ALA A 38 18.20 -16.49 -11.02
N GLY A 39 19.31 -16.24 -11.73
CA GLY A 39 20.60 -15.99 -11.08
C GLY A 39 20.50 -14.76 -10.17
N PRO A 40 21.53 -14.42 -9.38
CA PRO A 40 21.53 -13.21 -8.55
C PRO A 40 21.54 -11.98 -9.46
N GLY A 41 20.37 -11.60 -9.96
CA GLY A 41 20.15 -10.36 -10.67
C GLY A 41 20.58 -9.25 -9.72
N LYS A 42 21.46 -8.37 -10.20
CA LYS A 42 21.76 -7.10 -9.53
C LYS A 42 20.43 -6.51 -9.09
N ARG A 43 20.20 -6.47 -7.76
CA ARG A 43 18.95 -5.95 -7.20
C ARG A 43 18.73 -4.58 -7.82
N GLY A 44 17.56 -4.39 -8.42
CA GLY A 44 17.13 -3.06 -8.83
C GLY A 44 17.26 -2.10 -7.65
N ARG A 45 17.40 -0.81 -7.96
CA ARG A 45 17.50 0.25 -6.96
C ARG A 45 16.35 0.11 -5.95
N GLU A 46 16.67 -0.10 -4.67
CA GLU A 46 15.70 -0.47 -3.62
C GLU A 46 14.52 0.50 -3.51
N HIS A 47 14.74 1.76 -3.88
CA HIS A 47 13.76 2.85 -3.78
C HIS A 47 13.00 3.16 -5.08
N LYS A 48 13.30 2.49 -6.20
CA LYS A 48 12.57 2.75 -7.45
C LYS A 48 11.21 2.06 -7.41
N GLY A 49 10.21 2.79 -6.96
CA GLY A 49 8.84 2.28 -6.83
C GLY A 49 8.55 1.67 -5.46
N ASP A 50 9.17 2.19 -4.40
CA ASP A 50 8.80 1.88 -3.02
C ASP A 50 7.35 2.33 -2.78
N ARG A 51 6.42 1.41 -3.04
CA ARG A 51 4.98 1.63 -3.00
C ARG A 51 4.42 0.81 -1.86
N VAL A 52 4.00 1.49 -0.81
CA VAL A 52 3.27 0.86 0.28
C VAL A 52 1.80 0.76 -0.10
N LEU A 53 1.24 -0.46 -0.08
CA LEU A 53 -0.17 -0.67 -0.29
C LEU A 53 -0.93 -0.35 0.99
N THR A 54 -1.58 0.81 1.03
CA THR A 54 -2.49 1.18 2.11
C THR A 54 -3.91 0.77 1.74
N GLN A 55 -4.49 -0.18 2.48
CA GLN A 55 -5.88 -0.59 2.30
C GLN A 55 -6.76 0.04 3.39
N SER A 56 -7.83 0.72 2.97
CA SER A 56 -8.86 1.23 3.88
C SER A 56 -10.25 0.97 3.30
N ARG A 57 -11.26 0.90 4.18
CA ARG A 57 -12.67 0.74 3.80
C ARG A 57 -13.48 1.93 4.34
N PRO A 58 -13.29 3.13 3.78
CA PRO A 58 -14.04 4.31 4.20
C PRO A 58 -15.53 4.12 3.92
N HIS A 59 -16.36 4.86 4.67
CA HIS A 59 -17.80 4.87 4.46
C HIS A 59 -18.15 5.33 3.04
N ARG A 60 -19.24 4.81 2.46
CA ARG A 60 -19.65 5.06 1.07
C ARG A 60 -19.72 6.55 0.71
N VAL A 61 -20.32 7.36 1.59
CA VAL A 61 -20.48 8.81 1.39
C VAL A 61 -19.13 9.52 1.22
N ILE A 62 -18.09 9.05 1.94
CA ILE A 62 -16.74 9.60 1.82
C ILE A 62 -16.16 9.27 0.45
N VAL A 63 -16.32 8.02 0.00
CA VAL A 63 -15.84 7.59 -1.32
C VAL A 63 -16.47 8.42 -2.44
N GLU A 64 -17.79 8.58 -2.40
CA GLU A 64 -18.53 9.37 -3.40
C GLU A 64 -18.07 10.83 -3.41
N ARG A 65 -17.81 11.42 -2.24
CA ARG A 65 -17.32 12.79 -2.16
C ARG A 65 -15.91 12.94 -2.73
N VAL A 66 -15.01 12.02 -2.39
CA VAL A 66 -13.64 11.97 -2.91
C VAL A 66 -13.65 11.85 -4.43
N ASP A 67 -14.53 11.02 -5.00
CA ASP A 67 -14.66 10.88 -6.45
C ASP A 67 -15.08 12.16 -7.15
N GLN A 68 -16.07 12.86 -6.59
CA GLN A 68 -16.55 14.12 -7.16
C GLN A 68 -15.46 15.19 -7.15
N GLU A 69 -14.71 15.30 -6.05
CA GLU A 69 -13.64 16.29 -5.93
C GLU A 69 -12.43 15.94 -6.80
N ALA A 70 -12.04 14.66 -6.85
CA ALA A 70 -10.98 14.20 -7.75
C ALA A 70 -11.32 14.51 -9.22
N ALA A 71 -12.55 14.23 -9.64
CA ALA A 71 -13.03 14.53 -10.98
C ALA A 71 -13.03 16.04 -11.27
N ALA A 72 -13.45 16.88 -10.32
CA ALA A 72 -13.47 18.34 -10.48
C ALA A 72 -12.08 18.93 -10.69
N VAL A 73 -11.04 18.33 -10.10
CA VAL A 73 -9.63 18.75 -10.25
C VAL A 73 -8.94 18.04 -11.42
N GLY A 74 -9.62 17.08 -12.08
CA GLY A 74 -9.03 16.29 -13.16
C GLY A 74 -7.95 15.32 -12.68
N MET A 75 -8.04 14.86 -11.43
CA MET A 75 -7.12 13.91 -10.82
C MET A 75 -7.70 12.50 -10.75
N THR A 76 -6.83 11.49 -10.67
CA THR A 76 -7.27 10.15 -10.26
C THR A 76 -7.63 10.17 -8.77
N ARG A 77 -8.54 9.26 -8.36
CA ARG A 77 -8.90 9.09 -6.94
C ARG A 77 -7.65 8.90 -6.05
N SER A 78 -6.71 8.07 -6.50
CA SER A 78 -5.49 7.76 -5.75
C SER A 78 -4.60 8.99 -5.55
N ASP A 79 -4.39 9.78 -6.61
CA ASP A 79 -3.58 11.00 -6.54
C ASP A 79 -4.26 12.05 -5.66
N PHE A 80 -5.59 12.19 -5.76
CA PHE A 80 -6.34 13.10 -4.92
C PHE A 80 -6.23 12.75 -3.44
N ILE A 81 -6.36 11.46 -3.08
CA ILE A 81 -6.15 10.99 -1.70
C ILE A 81 -4.71 11.25 -1.24
N ALA A 82 -3.72 10.97 -2.08
CA ALA A 82 -2.32 11.25 -1.76
C ALA A 82 -2.08 12.73 -1.50
N LEU A 83 -2.69 13.62 -2.28
CA LEU A 83 -2.64 15.06 -2.08
C LEU A 83 -3.29 15.48 -0.76
N CYS A 84 -4.47 14.97 -0.43
CA CYS A 84 -5.15 15.24 0.84
C CYS A 84 -4.28 14.80 2.03
N LEU A 85 -3.69 13.60 1.97
CA LEU A 85 -2.81 13.07 3.01
C LEU A 85 -1.53 13.90 3.15
N ALA A 86 -0.90 14.27 2.03
CA ALA A 86 0.29 15.11 2.01
C ALA A 86 0.02 16.45 2.71
N ARG A 87 -1.11 17.11 2.42
CA ARG A 87 -1.50 18.35 3.09
C ARG A 87 -1.76 18.15 4.58
N GLN A 88 -2.52 17.13 4.94
CA GLN A 88 -2.89 16.86 6.33
C GLN A 88 -1.65 16.57 7.22
N LEU A 89 -0.61 15.97 6.63
CA LEU A 89 0.62 15.62 7.33
C LEU A 89 1.73 16.69 7.17
N ASN A 90 1.45 17.82 6.51
CA ASN A 90 2.43 18.87 6.19
C ASN A 90 3.64 18.35 5.38
N LEU A 91 3.36 17.46 4.42
CA LEU A 91 4.29 16.76 3.54
C LEU A 91 4.05 17.13 2.06
N GLU A 92 3.83 18.41 1.77
CA GLU A 92 3.43 18.92 0.45
C GLU A 92 4.45 18.61 -0.66
N GLN A 93 5.72 18.43 -0.33
CA GLN A 93 6.77 18.03 -1.27
C GLN A 93 6.52 16.66 -1.91
N PHE A 94 5.67 15.83 -1.29
CA PHE A 94 5.25 14.53 -1.82
C PHE A 94 3.86 14.57 -2.46
N ALA A 95 3.21 15.74 -2.50
CA ALA A 95 1.92 15.87 -3.16
C ALA A 95 2.08 15.65 -4.67
N PRO A 96 1.17 14.89 -5.31
CA PRO A 96 1.19 14.72 -6.75
C PRO A 96 0.96 16.07 -7.44
N VAL A 97 1.71 16.31 -8.51
CA VAL A 97 1.56 17.49 -9.35
C VAL A 97 0.25 17.37 -10.11
N VAL A 98 -0.60 18.40 -10.01
CA VAL A 98 -1.85 18.48 -10.80
C VAL A 98 -1.44 18.43 -12.27
N PRO A 99 -1.88 17.44 -13.06
CA PRO A 99 -1.60 17.45 -14.48
C PRO A 99 -2.23 18.73 -15.05
N ALA A 100 -1.41 19.60 -15.63
CA ALA A 100 -1.94 20.69 -16.44
C ALA A 100 -2.81 20.05 -17.52
N GLN A 101 -4.03 20.55 -17.72
CA GLN A 101 -4.90 20.15 -18.83
C GLN A 101 -4.32 20.69 -20.14
N ASN A 102 -3.09 20.31 -20.47
CA ASN A 102 -2.43 20.70 -21.69
C ASN A 102 -2.90 19.72 -22.74
N GLY A 103 -3.66 20.26 -23.70
CA GLY A 103 -4.25 19.55 -24.82
C GLY A 103 -3.30 18.46 -25.32
N GLN A 104 -3.74 17.21 -25.17
CA GLN A 104 -3.11 16.08 -25.83
C GLN A 104 -3.08 16.39 -27.33
N GLU A 105 -1.92 16.80 -27.84
CA GLU A 105 -1.67 16.81 -29.27
C GLU A 105 -1.85 15.37 -29.74
N VAL A 106 -2.94 15.16 -30.49
CA VAL A 106 -3.26 13.88 -31.11
C VAL A 106 -2.10 13.55 -32.04
N LEU A 107 -1.25 12.60 -31.64
CA LEU A 107 -0.26 12.00 -32.52
C LEU A 107 -1.02 11.43 -33.72
N PRO A 108 -0.76 11.92 -34.96
CA PRO A 108 -1.44 11.39 -36.12
C PRO A 108 -1.00 9.93 -36.27
N LEU A 109 -1.95 9.00 -36.07
CA LEU A 109 -1.77 7.60 -36.44
C LEU A 109 -1.66 7.58 -37.97
N GLY A 110 -0.42 7.67 -38.46
CA GLY A 110 -0.12 7.54 -39.88
C GLY A 110 -0.71 6.22 -40.38
N ARG A 111 -1.65 6.31 -41.32
CA ARG A 111 -2.13 5.15 -42.06
C ARG A 111 -0.93 4.57 -42.80
N THR A 112 -0.42 3.43 -42.33
CA THR A 112 0.45 2.60 -43.15
C THR A 112 -0.39 2.17 -44.35
N ALA A 113 -0.02 2.70 -45.51
CA ALA A 113 -0.58 2.40 -46.82
C ALA A 113 -0.28 0.97 -47.26
#